data_AF-A0AA41R7Q2-F1
#
_entry.id   AF-A0AA41R7Q2-F1
#
_cell.length_a   1.000
_cell.length_b   1.000
_cell.length_c   1.000
_cell.angle_alpha   90.00
_cell.angle_beta   90.00
_cell.angle_gamma   90.00
#
_symmetry.space_group_name_H-M   'P 1'
#
loop_
_entity.id
_entity.type
_entity.pdbx_description
1 polymer ?
#
loop_
_entity_poly.entity_id
_entity_poly.type
_entity_poly.pdbx_seq_one_letter_code
_entity_poly.pdbx_strand_id
1 'polypeptide(L)'
;MRRYFYFGLVAFAALLYFFPFEHNSGLYRIQQVVKSIGKSEADYRNELMLKQQELRQYEDMIQSITIQIENIIANAPICPKTGRRIEIALDHDPRPEFLSKCNTLREEIKTIEDKLNK
;
A
#
# COMPACT_ATOMS: atom_id res chain seq x y z
N MET A 1 3.06 55.72 -12.34
CA MET A 1 1.92 54.82 -12.62
C MET A 1 2.35 53.37 -12.96
N ARG A 2 3.32 53.11 -13.85
CA ARG A 2 3.70 51.72 -14.25
C ARG A 2 4.39 50.86 -13.18
N ARG A 3 5.12 51.45 -12.22
CA ARG A 3 5.85 50.71 -11.18
C ARG A 3 4.93 50.04 -10.14
N TYR A 4 3.84 50.69 -9.76
CA TYR A 4 2.88 50.14 -8.79
C TYR A 4 2.10 48.94 -9.33
N PHE A 5 1.91 48.86 -10.65
CA PHE A 5 1.26 47.74 -11.31
C PHE A 5 2.08 46.44 -11.19
N TYR A 6 3.41 46.53 -11.32
CA TYR A 6 4.29 45.37 -11.17
C TYR A 6 4.34 44.87 -9.72
N PHE A 7 4.38 45.77 -8.75
CA PHE A 7 4.33 45.37 -7.34
C PHE A 7 2.98 44.72 -6.97
N GLY A 8 1.87 45.20 -7.53
CA GLY A 8 0.56 44.56 -7.36
C GLY A 8 0.50 43.15 -7.95
N LEU A 9 1.09 42.93 -9.13
CA LEU A 9 1.08 41.64 -9.81
C LEU A 9 1.96 40.60 -9.11
N VAL A 10 3.13 41.01 -8.60
CA VAL A 10 4.02 40.15 -7.82
C VAL A 10 3.42 39.83 -6.44
N ALA A 11 2.79 40.80 -5.78
CA ALA A 11 2.11 40.56 -4.51
C ALA A 11 0.89 39.65 -4.66
N PHE A 12 0.14 39.76 -5.76
CA PHE A 12 -0.98 38.88 -6.08
C PHE A 12 -0.52 37.45 -6.38
N ALA A 13 0.57 37.29 -7.12
CA ALA A 13 1.17 35.98 -7.38
C ALA A 13 1.69 35.31 -6.09
N ALA A 14 2.28 36.09 -5.17
CA ALA A 14 2.71 35.59 -3.86
C ALA A 14 1.53 35.20 -2.96
N LEU A 15 0.43 35.96 -2.99
CA LEU A 15 -0.81 35.63 -2.27
C LEU A 15 -1.44 34.33 -2.77
N LEU A 16 -1.46 34.10 -4.09
CA LEU A 16 -1.93 32.83 -4.68
C LEU A 16 -1.05 31.63 -4.29
N TYR A 17 0.23 31.85 -3.99
CA TYR A 17 1.14 30.78 -3.57
C TYR A 17 1.00 30.44 -2.08
N PHE A 18 0.62 31.41 -1.24
CA PHE A 18 0.53 31.24 0.22
C PHE A 18 -0.88 30.87 0.72
N PHE A 19 -1.93 31.24 0.00
CA PHE A 19 -3.32 30.86 0.33
C PHE A 19 -3.80 29.73 -0.58
N PRO A 20 -3.89 28.47 -0.09
CA PRO A 20 -4.54 27.41 -0.84
C PRO A 20 -6.03 27.75 -0.97
N PHE A 21 -6.46 28.09 -2.19
CA PHE A 21 -7.86 28.27 -2.54
C PHE A 21 -8.66 27.00 -2.14
N GLU A 22 -9.82 27.23 -1.52
CA GLU A 22 -10.74 26.18 -1.10
C GLU A 22 -11.10 25.21 -2.24
N HIS A 23 -11.33 23.95 -1.85
CA HIS A 23 -11.39 22.71 -2.64
C HIS A 23 -12.50 22.60 -3.70
N ASN A 24 -13.06 23.68 -4.23
CA ASN A 24 -14.29 23.63 -5.03
C ASN A 24 -14.31 24.47 -6.32
N SER A 25 -13.24 24.40 -7.12
CA SER A 25 -13.30 24.89 -8.51
C SER A 25 -12.51 23.98 -9.46
N GLY A 26 -13.00 23.86 -10.70
CA GLY A 26 -12.56 22.88 -11.72
C GLY A 26 -11.06 22.84 -12.07
N LEU A 27 -10.25 23.74 -11.51
CA LEU A 27 -8.79 23.71 -11.55
C LEU A 27 -8.18 22.50 -10.82
N TYR A 28 -8.84 21.95 -9.80
CA TYR A 28 -8.36 20.74 -9.10
C TYR A 28 -8.41 19.49 -10.00
N ARG A 29 -9.42 19.42 -10.88
CA ARG A 29 -9.50 18.37 -11.91
C ARG A 29 -8.38 18.49 -12.94
N ILE A 30 -8.04 19.72 -13.34
CA ILE A 30 -6.90 19.95 -14.24
C ILE A 30 -5.58 19.60 -13.54
N GLN A 31 -5.44 19.86 -12.25
CA GLN A 31 -4.26 19.46 -11.47
C GLN A 31 -4.14 17.92 -11.34
N GLN A 32 -5.25 17.19 -11.23
CA GLN A 32 -5.25 15.72 -11.28
C GLN A 32 -4.92 15.18 -12.68
N VAL A 33 -5.40 15.82 -13.74
CA VAL A 33 -5.08 15.43 -15.13
C VAL A 33 -3.61 15.74 -15.45
N VAL A 34 -3.06 16.86 -14.98
CA VAL A 34 -1.62 17.17 -15.15
C VAL A 34 -0.73 16.23 -14.32
N LYS A 35 -1.18 15.78 -13.13
CA LYS A 35 -0.52 14.68 -12.39
C LYS A 35 -0.51 13.34 -13.16
N SER A 36 -1.40 13.15 -14.13
CA SER A 36 -1.45 11.92 -14.95
C SER A 36 -0.52 11.92 -16.16
N ILE A 37 0.14 13.05 -16.47
CA ILE A 37 0.99 13.20 -17.68
C ILE A 37 2.45 12.74 -17.46
N GLY A 38 2.81 12.36 -16.24
CA GLY A 38 4.06 11.64 -16.03
C GLY A 38 4.17 11.25 -14.58
N LYS A 39 3.82 9.99 -14.25
CA LYS A 39 4.39 9.38 -13.04
C LYS A 39 5.90 9.47 -13.23
N SER A 40 6.55 10.25 -12.38
CA SER A 40 8.01 10.34 -12.40
C SER A 40 8.57 8.97 -11.98
N GLU A 41 9.81 8.67 -12.36
CA GLU A 41 10.50 7.49 -11.83
C GLU A 41 10.46 7.44 -10.30
N ALA A 42 10.44 8.59 -9.62
CA ALA A 42 10.30 8.67 -8.17
C ALA A 42 8.95 8.15 -7.67
N ASP A 43 7.85 8.40 -8.41
CA ASP A 43 6.53 7.88 -8.07
C ASP A 43 6.45 6.35 -8.24
N TYR A 44 7.07 5.82 -9.30
CA TYR A 44 7.17 4.37 -9.50
C TYR A 44 8.03 3.68 -8.45
N ARG A 45 9.15 4.30 -8.04
CA ARG A 45 9.99 3.79 -6.95
C ARG A 45 9.25 3.81 -5.60
N ASN A 46 8.49 4.87 -5.33
CA ASN A 46 7.66 4.95 -4.12
C ASN A 46 6.57 3.87 -4.12
N GLU A 47 5.88 3.68 -5.24
CA GLU A 47 4.86 2.63 -5.40
C GLU A 47 5.45 1.23 -5.22
N LEU A 48 6.63 0.98 -5.79
CA LEU A 48 7.36 -0.27 -5.63
C LEU A 48 7.75 -0.52 -4.17
N MET A 49 8.28 0.49 -3.48
CA MET A 49 8.63 0.39 -2.06
C MET A 49 7.40 0.05 -1.20
N LEU A 50 6.27 0.72 -1.45
CA LEU A 50 5.01 0.46 -0.73
C LEU A 50 4.52 -0.97 -0.96
N LYS A 51 4.51 -1.45 -2.21
CA LYS A 51 4.08 -2.83 -2.53
C LYS A 51 5.02 -3.88 -1.95
N GLN A 52 6.33 -3.62 -1.93
CA GLN A 52 7.31 -4.50 -1.27
C GLN A 52 7.15 -4.54 0.25
N GLN A 53 6.74 -3.43 0.87
CA GLN A 53 6.42 -3.39 2.29
C GLN A 53 5.14 -4.17 2.58
N GLU A 54 4.10 -3.98 1.76
CA GLU A 54 2.83 -4.72 1.87
C GLU A 54 3.04 -6.23 1.72
N LEU A 55 3.86 -6.65 0.75
CA LEU A 55 4.23 -8.05 0.56
C LEU A 55 4.89 -8.65 1.80
N ARG A 56 5.86 -7.94 2.40
CA ARG A 56 6.52 -8.39 3.63
C ARG A 56 5.54 -8.53 4.80
N GLN A 57 4.60 -7.60 4.93
CA GLN A 57 3.57 -7.69 5.96
C GLN A 57 2.70 -8.93 5.82
N TYR A 58 2.27 -9.26 4.59
CA TYR A 58 1.49 -10.49 4.38
C TYR A 58 2.32 -11.76 4.61
N GLU A 59 3.60 -11.79 4.23
CA GLU A 59 4.49 -12.90 4.53
C GLU A 59 4.67 -13.11 6.04
N ASP A 60 4.89 -12.02 6.79
CA ASP A 60 4.99 -12.05 8.25
C ASP A 60 3.69 -12.55 8.90
N MET A 61 2.53 -12.13 8.36
CA MET A 61 1.23 -12.62 8.83
C MET A 61 1.07 -14.13 8.60
N ILE A 62 1.43 -14.63 7.42
CA ILE A 62 1.38 -16.08 7.12
C ILE A 62 2.27 -16.86 8.10
N GLN A 63 3.48 -16.36 8.35
CA GLN A 63 4.40 -17.01 9.28
C GLN A 63 3.84 -17.01 10.71
N SER A 64 3.31 -15.88 11.18
CA SER A 64 2.68 -15.76 12.48
C SER A 64 1.51 -16.73 12.67
N ILE A 65 0.62 -16.82 11.68
CA ILE A 65 -0.52 -17.76 11.70
C ILE A 65 -0.03 -19.21 11.72
N THR A 66 1.00 -19.53 10.95
CA THR A 66 1.58 -20.87 10.91
C THR A 66 2.13 -21.26 12.28
N ILE A 67 2.89 -20.37 12.93
CA ILE A 67 3.42 -20.60 14.29
C ILE A 67 2.28 -20.78 15.30
N GLN A 68 1.21 -20.00 15.20
CA GLN A 68 0.04 -20.15 16.08
C GLN A 68 -0.64 -21.51 15.91
N ILE A 69 -0.85 -21.95 14.67
CA ILE A 69 -1.44 -23.27 14.39
C ILE A 69 -0.55 -24.39 14.92
N GLU A 70 0.76 -24.31 14.68
CA GLU A 70 1.72 -25.30 15.20
C GLU A 70 1.72 -25.36 16.73
N ASN A 71 1.66 -24.20 17.39
CA ASN A 71 1.55 -24.13 18.86
C ASN A 71 0.24 -24.73 19.37
N ILE A 72 -0.88 -24.50 18.69
CA ILE A 72 -2.19 -25.08 19.06
C ILE A 72 -2.14 -26.61 18.93
N ILE A 73 -1.56 -27.14 17.86
CA ILE A 73 -1.41 -28.58 17.64
C ILE A 73 -0.46 -29.19 18.68
N ALA A 74 0.67 -28.53 18.96
CA ALA A 74 1.66 -28.98 19.93
C ALA A 74 1.11 -28.99 21.38
N ASN A 75 0.17 -28.11 21.69
CA ASN A 75 -0.48 -28.02 23.00
C ASN A 75 -1.89 -28.64 23.02
N ALA A 76 -2.27 -29.36 21.96
CA ALA A 76 -3.59 -29.98 21.88
C ALA A 76 -3.80 -30.98 23.04
N PRO A 77 -4.96 -30.91 23.73
CA PRO A 77 -5.25 -31.79 24.85
C PRO A 77 -5.25 -33.27 24.43
N ILE A 78 -4.81 -34.13 25.34
CA ILE A 78 -4.81 -35.58 25.15
C ILE A 78 -6.15 -36.13 25.62
N CYS A 79 -6.82 -36.91 24.78
CA CYS A 79 -8.06 -37.58 25.15
C CYS A 79 -7.78 -38.62 26.26
N PRO A 80 -8.43 -38.54 27.43
CA PRO A 80 -8.16 -39.46 28.53
C PRO A 80 -8.61 -40.90 28.25
N LYS A 81 -9.53 -41.11 27.29
CA LYS A 81 -10.03 -42.45 26.93
C LYS A 81 -9.15 -43.16 25.90
N THR A 82 -8.60 -42.43 24.92
CA THR A 82 -7.84 -43.02 23.81
C THR A 82 -6.33 -42.82 23.93
N GLY A 83 -5.87 -41.92 24.81
CA GLY A 83 -4.46 -41.56 24.96
C GLY A 83 -3.87 -40.80 23.77
N ARG A 84 -4.69 -40.42 22.79
CA ARG A 84 -4.27 -39.68 21.59
C ARG A 84 -4.57 -38.19 21.72
N ARG A 85 -3.80 -37.35 21.04
CA ARG A 85 -4.12 -35.92 20.91
C ARG A 85 -5.45 -35.76 20.18
N ILE A 86 -6.24 -34.80 20.64
CA ILE A 86 -7.50 -34.43 19.98
C ILE A 86 -7.16 -33.77 18.64
N GLU A 87 -7.83 -34.21 17.58
CA GLU A 87 -7.77 -33.55 16.28
C GLU A 87 -8.52 -32.22 16.38
N ILE A 88 -7.82 -31.13 16.10
CA ILE A 88 -8.40 -29.79 16.08
C ILE A 88 -8.71 -29.48 14.62
N ALA A 89 -10.00 -29.46 14.28
CA ALA A 89 -10.46 -28.99 12.99
C ALA A 89 -10.39 -27.45 12.97
N LEU A 90 -9.65 -26.90 12.02
CA LEU A 90 -9.67 -25.46 11.75
C LEU A 90 -10.85 -25.17 10.82
N ASP A 91 -11.79 -24.33 11.25
CA ASP A 91 -12.99 -23.99 10.48
C ASP A 91 -12.66 -23.13 9.25
N HIS A 92 -11.68 -22.24 9.38
CA HIS A 92 -11.20 -21.40 8.29
C HIS A 92 -9.69 -21.19 8.41
N ASP A 93 -8.95 -21.54 7.36
CA ASP A 93 -7.52 -21.28 7.21
C ASP A 93 -7.32 -20.05 6.30
N PRO A 94 -6.86 -18.90 6.83
CA PRO A 94 -6.67 -17.69 6.05
C PRO A 94 -5.33 -17.67 5.27
N ARG A 95 -4.41 -18.62 5.51
CA ARG A 95 -3.12 -18.72 4.79
C ARG A 95 -3.25 -18.75 3.25
N PRO A 96 -4.14 -19.56 2.64
CA PRO A 96 -4.32 -19.55 1.18
C PRO A 96 -4.73 -18.19 0.62
N GLU A 97 -5.56 -17.42 1.33
CA GLU A 97 -5.97 -16.08 0.89
C GLU A 97 -4.80 -15.10 0.89
N PHE A 98 -4.00 -15.11 1.96
CA PHE A 98 -2.79 -14.29 2.02
C PHE A 98 -1.74 -14.70 0.99
N LEU A 99 -1.56 -16.01 0.75
CA LEU A 99 -0.68 -16.51 -0.31
C LEU A 99 -1.11 -16.01 -1.69
N SER A 100 -2.41 -16.03 -1.98
CA SER A 100 -2.94 -15.46 -3.22
C SER A 100 -2.61 -13.98 -3.35
N LYS A 101 -2.81 -13.19 -2.29
CA LYS A 101 -2.48 -11.75 -2.27
C LYS A 101 -0.98 -11.50 -2.48
N CYS A 102 -0.12 -12.30 -1.84
CA CYS A 102 1.33 -12.22 -2.05
C CYS A 102 1.71 -12.48 -3.51
N ASN A 103 1.10 -13.48 -4.15
CA ASN A 103 1.36 -13.78 -5.56
C ASN A 103 0.95 -12.62 -6.47
N THR A 104 -0.24 -12.04 -6.25
CA THR A 104 -0.69 -10.86 -7.01
C THR A 104 0.26 -9.68 -6.81
N LEU A 105 0.69 -9.39 -5.58
CA LEU A 105 1.65 -8.31 -5.31
C LEU A 105 3.02 -8.54 -5.96
N ARG A 106 3.51 -9.79 -6.00
CA ARG A 106 4.76 -10.14 -6.70
C ARG A 106 4.66 -9.86 -8.20
N GLU A 107 3.54 -10.20 -8.82
CA GLU A 107 3.30 -9.89 -10.23
C GLU A 107 3.26 -8.37 -10.46
N GLU A 108 2.55 -7.64 -9.61
CA GLU A 108 2.48 -6.17 -9.71
C GLU A 108 3.86 -5.51 -9.55
N ILE A 109 4.65 -5.93 -8.56
CA ILE A 109 6.02 -5.44 -8.36
C ILE A 109 6.85 -5.70 -9.61
N LYS A 110 6.79 -6.91 -10.17
CA LYS A 110 7.51 -7.26 -11.40
C LYS A 110 7.11 -6.36 -12.57
N THR A 111 5.82 -6.07 -12.73
CA THR A 111 5.38 -5.16 -13.81
C THR A 111 5.85 -3.72 -13.61
N ILE A 112 6.05 -3.27 -12.37
CA ILE A 112 6.57 -1.94 -12.06
C ILE A 112 8.07 -1.90 -12.29
N GLU A 113 8.81 -2.95 -11.89
CA GLU A 113 10.24 -3.11 -12.18
C GLU A 113 10.51 -3.11 -13.69
N ASP A 114 9.70 -3.85 -14.46
CA ASP A 114 9.81 -3.88 -15.93
C ASP A 114 9.52 -2.52 -16.58
N LYS A 115 8.67 -1.68 -15.96
CA LYS A 115 8.40 -0.31 -16.42
C LYS A 115 9.51 0.68 -16.06
N LEU A 116 10.22 0.45 -14.96
CA LEU A 116 11.36 1.27 -14.52
C LEU A 116 12.64 0.94 -15.29
N ASN A 117 12.76 -0.27 -15.83
CA ASN A 117 13.94 -0.73 -16.58
C ASN A 117 13.84 -0.51 -18.10
N LYS A 118 12.77 0.12 -18.60
CA LYS A 118 12.53 0.47 -20.01
C LYS A 118 12.76 1.95 -20.25
#